data_AF-A0A377JL92-F1
#
_entry.id   AF-A0A377JL92-F1
#
_cell.length_a   1.000
_cell.length_b   1.000
_cell.length_c   1.000
_cell.angle_alpha   90.00
_cell.angle_beta   90.00
_cell.angle_gamma   90.00
#
_symmetry.space_group_name_H-M   'P 1'
#
loop_
_entity.id
_entity.type
_entity.pdbx_description
1 polymer ?
#
loop_
_entity_poly.entity_id
_entity_poly.type
_entity_poly.pdbx_seq_one_letter_code
_entity_poly.pdbx_strand_id
1 'polypeptide(L)'
;MNEININIPYSRFSDIFGCYFYVRMNSGDPSSVTLALDDAKYSWLMFGSELRNDIIRTAESANYPAVVNNYVNNFVEWAKSQFNAPQDYNTARPLVDVLPVVDLKLYGDKKC
;
A
#
# COMPACT_ATOMS: atom_id res chain seq x y z
N MET A 1 -8.99 -2.86 -19.16
CA MET A 1 -9.13 -3.57 -17.88
C MET A 1 -10.57 -3.41 -17.43
N ASN A 2 -11.18 -4.49 -16.92
CA ASN A 2 -12.45 -4.39 -16.21
C ASN A 2 -12.10 -4.29 -14.73
N GLU A 3 -12.32 -3.12 -14.14
CA GLU A 3 -12.01 -2.87 -12.73
C GLU A 3 -13.21 -3.25 -11.84
N ILE A 4 -12.93 -3.80 -10.65
CA ILE A 4 -13.93 -4.04 -9.61
C ILE A 4 -13.64 -3.06 -8.49
N ASN A 5 -14.55 -2.12 -8.24
CA ASN A 5 -14.43 -1.18 -7.14
C ASN A 5 -14.85 -1.84 -5.83
N ILE A 6 -13.88 -2.09 -4.95
CA ILE A 6 -14.08 -2.64 -3.62
C ILE A 6 -13.72 -1.61 -2.56
N ASN A 7 -14.50 -1.61 -1.48
CA ASN A 7 -14.35 -0.69 -0.38
C ASN A 7 -13.66 -1.43 0.78
N ILE A 8 -12.35 -1.22 0.97
CA ILE A 8 -11.58 -1.92 2.00
C ILE A 8 -10.84 -0.94 2.92
N PRO A 9 -10.64 -1.27 4.21
CA PRO A 9 -9.79 -0.49 5.09
C PRO A 9 -8.36 -0.38 4.54
N TYR A 10 -7.74 0.78 4.69
CA TYR A 10 -6.37 1.00 4.20
C TYR A 10 -5.37 -0.01 4.80
N SER A 11 -5.51 -0.36 6.07
CA SER A 11 -4.67 -1.38 6.72
C SER A 11 -4.76 -2.74 6.02
N ARG A 12 -5.98 -3.14 5.63
CA ARG A 12 -6.21 -4.38 4.87
C ARG A 12 -5.62 -4.29 3.47
N PHE A 13 -5.78 -3.15 2.79
CA PHE A 13 -5.16 -2.91 1.50
C PHE A 13 -3.63 -3.03 1.59
N SER A 14 -3.02 -2.39 2.59
CA SER A 14 -1.58 -2.39 2.81
C SER A 14 -1.04 -3.80 3.03
N ASP A 15 -1.72 -4.60 3.84
CA ASP A 15 -1.37 -6.00 4.11
C ASP A 15 -1.46 -6.87 2.84
N ILE A 16 -2.57 -6.75 2.09
CA ILE A 16 -2.77 -7.48 0.82
C ILE A 16 -1.69 -7.08 -0.19
N PHE A 17 -1.44 -5.78 -0.37
CA PHE A 17 -0.48 -5.30 -1.35
C PHE A 17 0.94 -5.71 -0.97
N GLY A 18 1.32 -5.60 0.31
CA GLY A 18 2.62 -6.07 0.80
C GLY A 18 2.83 -7.56 0.55
N CYS A 19 1.85 -8.40 0.87
CA CYS A 19 1.88 -9.84 0.60
C CYS A 19 2.00 -10.13 -0.91
N TYR A 20 1.17 -9.48 -1.72
CA TYR A 20 1.21 -9.59 -3.17
C TYR A 20 2.60 -9.26 -3.72
N PHE A 21 3.13 -8.10 -3.34
CA PHE A 21 4.43 -7.63 -3.80
C PHE A 21 5.55 -8.60 -3.40
N TYR A 22 5.58 -9.05 -2.13
CA TYR A 22 6.57 -10.01 -1.65
C TYR A 22 6.57 -11.30 -2.47
N VAL A 23 5.40 -11.89 -2.71
CA VAL A 23 5.28 -13.14 -3.47
C VAL A 23 5.76 -12.96 -4.90
N ARG A 24 5.38 -11.87 -5.57
CA ARG A 24 5.80 -11.60 -6.96
C ARG A 24 7.30 -11.39 -7.06
N MET A 25 7.87 -10.59 -6.16
CA MET A 25 9.32 -10.31 -6.13
C MET A 25 10.17 -11.57 -5.90
N ASN A 26 9.65 -12.56 -5.17
CA ASN A 26 10.35 -13.81 -4.85
C ASN A 26 9.90 -15.01 -5.72
N SER A 27 9.17 -14.76 -6.80
CA SER A 27 8.60 -15.83 -7.63
C SER A 27 9.60 -16.56 -8.53
N GLY A 28 10.79 -15.99 -8.76
CA GLY A 28 11.75 -16.48 -9.75
C GLY A 28 11.33 -16.21 -11.21
N ASP A 29 10.21 -15.52 -11.44
CA ASP A 29 9.71 -15.15 -12.77
C ASP A 29 9.97 -13.65 -13.05
N PRO A 30 10.78 -13.31 -14.06
CA PRO A 30 11.03 -11.92 -14.45
C PRO A 30 9.78 -11.10 -14.71
N SER A 31 8.77 -11.68 -15.36
CA SER A 31 7.54 -10.98 -15.72
C SER A 31 6.69 -10.65 -14.50
N SER A 32 6.70 -11.56 -13.52
CA SER A 32 6.05 -11.39 -12.23
C SER A 32 6.66 -10.24 -11.44
N VAL A 33 7.99 -10.14 -11.43
CA VAL A 33 8.75 -9.05 -10.79
C VAL A 33 8.43 -7.72 -11.46
N THR A 34 8.53 -7.63 -12.79
CA THR A 34 8.23 -6.38 -13.53
C THR A 34 6.81 -5.88 -13.23
N LEU A 35 5.80 -6.76 -13.24
CA LEU A 35 4.43 -6.36 -12.94
C LEU A 35 4.29 -5.80 -11.52
N ALA A 36 4.91 -6.43 -10.52
CA ALA A 36 4.83 -5.96 -9.14
C ALA A 36 5.42 -4.55 -8.97
N LEU A 37 6.52 -4.26 -9.66
CA LEU A 37 7.14 -2.94 -9.66
C LEU A 37 6.26 -1.90 -10.36
N ASP A 38 5.60 -2.27 -11.47
CA ASP A 38 4.69 -1.39 -12.19
C ASP A 38 3.42 -1.09 -11.39
N ASP A 39 2.84 -2.10 -10.74
CA ASP A 39 1.69 -1.95 -9.85
C ASP A 39 2.03 -1.09 -8.63
N ALA A 40 3.24 -1.24 -8.08
CA ALA A 40 3.74 -0.42 -6.99
C ALA A 40 3.94 1.04 -7.43
N LYS A 41 4.46 1.28 -8.64
CA LYS A 41 4.55 2.63 -9.22
C LYS A 41 3.17 3.25 -9.42
N TYR A 42 2.24 2.49 -10.01
CA TYR A 42 0.87 2.93 -10.27
C TYR A 42 0.15 3.33 -8.98
N SER A 43 0.34 2.54 -7.92
CA SER A 43 -0.34 2.70 -6.64
C SER A 43 0.41 3.57 -5.62
N TRP A 44 1.57 4.12 -5.98
CA TRP A 44 2.53 4.70 -5.03
C TRP A 44 1.96 5.81 -4.14
N LEU A 45 1.13 6.68 -4.72
CA LEU A 45 0.51 7.79 -3.99
C LEU A 45 -0.50 7.31 -2.94
N MET A 46 -1.06 6.11 -3.09
CA MET A 46 -1.96 5.53 -2.09
C MET A 46 -1.21 5.03 -0.85
N PHE A 47 0.06 4.66 -1.00
CA PHE A 47 0.87 4.08 0.07
C PHE A 47 1.29 5.12 1.11
N GLY A 48 1.14 4.77 2.38
CA GLY A 48 1.76 5.44 3.52
C GLY A 48 3.25 5.10 3.64
N SER A 49 3.95 5.83 4.49
CA SER A 49 5.41 5.71 4.67
C SER A 49 5.88 4.30 5.06
N GLU A 50 5.11 3.61 5.91
CA GLU A 50 5.41 2.24 6.34
C GLU A 50 5.43 1.28 5.15
N LEU A 51 4.34 1.23 4.37
CA LEU A 51 4.25 0.39 3.19
C LEU A 51 5.32 0.75 2.15
N ARG A 52 5.58 2.04 1.90
CA ARG A 52 6.65 2.47 0.99
C ARG A 52 8.01 1.93 1.42
N ASN A 53 8.31 1.97 2.71
CA ASN A 53 9.55 1.43 3.26
C ASN A 53 9.64 -0.09 3.10
N ASP A 54 8.55 -0.81 3.35
CA ASP A 54 8.50 -2.26 3.17
C ASP A 54 8.66 -2.68 1.71
N ILE A 55 8.06 -1.94 0.78
CA ILE A 55 8.22 -2.17 -0.66
C ILE A 55 9.67 -1.96 -1.09
N ILE A 56 10.32 -0.88 -0.66
CA ILE A 56 11.75 -0.62 -0.96
C ILE A 56 12.62 -1.75 -0.39
N ARG A 57 12.45 -2.08 0.89
CA ARG A 57 13.23 -3.14 1.56
C ARG A 57 13.04 -4.50 0.87
N THR A 58 11.81 -4.81 0.46
CA THR A 58 11.52 -6.05 -0.27
C THR A 58 12.21 -6.04 -1.63
N ALA A 59 12.15 -4.93 -2.37
CA ALA A 59 12.83 -4.81 -3.66
C ALA A 59 14.35 -4.96 -3.54
N GLU A 60 14.96 -4.49 -2.45
CA GLU A 60 16.41 -4.59 -2.22
C GLU A 60 16.88 -5.99 -1.79
N SER A 61 15.99 -6.82 -1.23
CA SER A 61 16.36 -8.10 -0.59
C SER A 61 15.72 -9.35 -1.20
N ALA A 62 14.78 -9.18 -2.12
CA ALA A 62 14.09 -10.30 -2.74
C ALA A 62 15.00 -11.15 -3.64
N ASN A 63 14.65 -12.43 -3.76
CA ASN A 63 15.33 -13.39 -4.61
C ASN A 63 14.67 -13.45 -6.00
N TYR A 64 15.03 -12.51 -6.88
CA TYR A 64 14.58 -12.48 -8.28
C TYR A 64 15.73 -12.80 -9.26
N PRO A 65 15.41 -13.18 -10.51
CA PRO A 65 16.42 -13.49 -11.52
C PRO A 65 17.27 -12.27 -11.89
N ALA A 66 18.57 -12.49 -12.14
CA ALA A 66 19.52 -11.40 -12.45
C ALA A 66 19.13 -10.55 -13.69
N VAL A 67 18.35 -11.11 -14.62
CA VAL A 67 17.89 -10.41 -15.83
C VAL A 67 17.06 -9.16 -15.54
N VAL A 68 16.40 -9.08 -14.38
CA VAL A 68 15.61 -7.91 -13.97
C VAL A 68 16.35 -6.95 -13.04
N ASN A 69 17.63 -7.21 -12.70
CA ASN A 69 18.40 -6.37 -11.76
C ASN A 69 18.37 -4.89 -12.12
N ASN A 70 18.58 -4.54 -13.40
CA ASN A 70 18.57 -3.14 -13.82
C ASN A 70 17.19 -2.51 -13.61
N TYR A 71 16.12 -3.26 -13.86
CA TYR A 71 14.76 -2.78 -13.67
C TYR A 71 14.45 -2.53 -12.19
N VAL A 72 14.86 -3.46 -11.32
CA VAL A 72 14.69 -3.34 -9.86
C VAL A 72 15.51 -2.16 -9.32
N ASN A 73 16.77 -2.01 -9.74
CA ASN A 73 17.61 -0.89 -9.29
C ASN A 73 17.00 0.46 -9.67
N ASN A 74 16.53 0.60 -10.92
CA ASN A 74 15.85 1.81 -11.38
C ASN A 74 14.56 2.08 -10.57
N PHE A 75 13.81 1.02 -10.22
CA PHE A 75 12.65 1.15 -9.35
C PHE A 75 13.05 1.63 -7.95
N VAL A 76 14.08 1.05 -7.33
CA VAL A 76 14.52 1.41 -5.97
C VAL A 76 14.99 2.87 -5.93
N GLU A 77 15.79 3.31 -6.90
CA GLU A 77 16.21 4.71 -7.02
C GLU A 77 15.02 5.66 -7.17
N TRP A 78 14.09 5.32 -8.07
CA TRP A 78 12.86 6.07 -8.26
C TRP A 78 12.03 6.11 -6.96
N ALA A 79 11.83 4.97 -6.29
CA ALA A 79 11.03 4.86 -5.07
C ALA A 79 11.60 5.70 -3.93
N LYS A 80 12.93 5.70 -3.76
CA LYS A 80 13.62 6.57 -2.80
C LYS A 80 13.43 8.05 -3.13
N SER A 81 13.46 8.43 -4.41
CA SER A 81 13.19 9.82 -4.84
C SER A 81 11.74 10.26 -4.58
N GLN A 82 10.79 9.32 -4.63
CA GLN A 82 9.36 9.57 -4.45
C GLN A 82 8.88 9.27 -3.02
N PHE A 83 9.77 8.95 -2.08
CA PHE A 83 9.39 8.48 -0.76
C PHE A 83 8.51 9.49 0.00
N ASN A 84 8.84 10.78 -0.12
CA ASN A 84 8.12 11.88 0.52
C ASN A 84 7.01 12.49 -0.35
N ALA A 85 6.66 11.87 -1.49
CA ALA A 85 5.56 12.36 -2.31
C ALA A 85 4.28 12.43 -1.47
N PRO A 86 3.47 13.50 -1.58
CA PRO A 86 2.22 13.62 -0.83
C PRO A 86 1.38 12.37 -0.99
N GLN A 87 0.97 11.78 0.13
CA GLN A 87 0.05 10.63 0.07
C GLN A 87 -1.31 11.14 -0.40
N ASP A 88 -1.88 10.48 -1.41
CA ASP A 88 -3.22 10.79 -1.88
C ASP A 88 -4.25 10.16 -0.92
N TYR A 89 -4.99 11.03 -0.24
CA TYR A 89 -6.08 10.67 0.65
C TYR A 89 -7.45 10.66 -0.07
N ASN A 90 -7.51 11.16 -1.30
CA ASN A 90 -8.75 11.52 -2.02
C ASN A 90 -9.11 10.58 -3.17
N THR A 91 -8.23 9.67 -3.62
CA THR A 91 -8.65 8.53 -4.45
C THR A 91 -9.59 7.67 -3.59
N ALA A 92 -10.88 7.59 -3.99
CA ALA A 92 -12.01 7.08 -3.21
C ALA A 92 -11.65 6.13 -2.06
N ARG A 93 -11.44 6.70 -0.87
CA ARG A 93 -11.43 5.95 0.38
C ARG A 93 -12.88 5.86 0.85
N PRO A 94 -13.37 4.72 1.37
CA PRO A 94 -14.46 4.79 2.33
C PRO A 94 -13.97 5.64 3.49
N LEU A 95 -14.40 6.90 3.50
CA LEU A 95 -14.41 7.65 4.74
C LEU A 95 -15.50 6.98 5.58
N VAL A 96 -15.10 6.21 6.58
CA VAL A 96 -15.48 6.38 8.00
C VAL A 96 -14.94 5.15 8.75
N ASP A 97 -13.86 5.34 9.51
CA ASP A 97 -13.73 4.59 10.77
C ASP A 97 -14.93 5.04 11.61
N VAL A 98 -15.95 4.19 11.70
CA VAL A 98 -17.06 4.44 12.62
C VAL A 98 -16.45 4.19 13.99
N LEU A 99 -15.85 5.23 14.59
CA LEU A 99 -15.74 5.27 16.04
C LEU A 99 -17.14 4.90 16.54
N PRO A 100 -17.30 3.87 17.41
CA PRO A 100 -18.61 3.58 17.95
C PRO A 100 -19.12 4.89 18.52
N VAL A 101 -20.29 5.32 18.04
CA VAL A 101 -20.99 6.46 18.62
C VAL A 101 -21.23 6.05 20.06
N VAL A 102 -20.35 6.50 20.96
CA VAL A 102 -20.62 6.46 22.38
C VAL A 102 -21.78 7.42 22.53
N ASP A 103 -22.97 6.86 22.66
CA ASP A 103 -24.16 7.59 23.05
C ASP A 103 -23.87 8.09 24.48
N LEU A 104 -23.23 9.25 24.58
CA LEU A 104 -23.17 10.04 25.80
C LEU A 104 -24.59 10.55 26.02
N LYS A 105 -25.50 9.64 26.42
CA LYS A 105 -26.67 10.03 27.18
C LYS A 105 -26.11 10.86 28.32
N LEU A 106 -26.37 12.17 28.25
CA LEU A 106 -26.23 13.05 29.39
C LEU A 106 -26.92 12.33 30.54
N TYR A 107 -26.11 11.84 31.48
CA TYR A 107 -26.61 11.28 32.72
C TYR A 107 -27.36 12.43 33.36
N GLY A 108 -28.68 12.42 33.17
CA GLY A 108 -29.52 13.57 33.46
C GLY A 108 -29.23 14.04 34.88
N ASP A 109 -29.06 15.35 35.02
CA ASP A 109 -29.20 16.04 36.28
C ASP A 109 -30.54 15.63 36.90
N LYS A 110 -30.53 14.61 37.74
CA LYS A 110 -31.59 14.41 38.72
C LYS A 110 -31.40 15.47 39.79
N LYS A 111 -31.85 16.69 39.49
CA LYS A 111 -32.26 17.67 40.47
C LYS A 111 -33.77 17.80 40.40
N CYS A 112 -34.43 17.16 41.36
CA CYS A 112 -35.56 17.63 42.17
C CYS A 112 -36.06 16.44 42.99
#